data_AF-A0A9P5RGN8-F1
#
_entry.id   AF-A0A9P5RGN8-F1
#
_cell.length_a   1.000
_cell.length_b   1.000
_cell.length_c   1.000
_cell.angle_alpha   90.00
_cell.angle_beta   90.00
_cell.angle_gamma   90.00
#
_symmetry.space_group_name_H-M   'P 1'
#
loop_
_entity.id
_entity.type
_entity.pdbx_description
1 polymer ?
#
loop_
_entity_poly.entity_id
_entity_poly.type
_entity_poly.pdbx_seq_one_letter_code
_entity_poly.pdbx_strand_id
1 'polypeptide(L)' 'MVKDVAVSATLSKRYAGAQFISAILEEMVGKTSLYELNNVNMHADTEDTDVFWAKTYLDCAEKDVDVGREGISRIHPC' A
#
# COMPACT_ATOMS: atom_id res chain seq x y z
N MET A 1 -37.93 14.62 6.83
CA MET A 1 -36.59 15.15 6.48
C MET A 1 -35.66 13.96 6.36
N VAL A 2 -35.39 13.51 5.14
CA VAL A 2 -34.53 12.35 4.88
C VAL A 2 -33.09 12.80 5.12
N LYS A 3 -32.37 12.11 6.01
CA LYS A 3 -30.93 12.31 6.18
C LYS A 3 -30.25 11.88 4.88
N ASP A 4 -29.58 12.82 4.21
CA ASP A 4 -28.56 12.49 3.22
C ASP A 4 -27.42 11.78 3.94
N VAL A 5 -27.55 10.46 4.10
CA VAL A 5 -26.41 9.61 4.41
C VAL A 5 -25.71 9.41 3.07
N ALA A 6 -24.89 10.39 2.69
CA ALA A 6 -23.95 10.21 1.60
C ALA A 6 -23.03 9.03 1.99
N VAL A 7 -23.35 7.86 1.45
CA VAL A 7 -22.55 6.65 1.63
C VAL A 7 -21.21 6.90 0.96
N SER A 8 -20.12 6.52 1.62
CA SER A 8 -18.76 6.76 1.16
C SER A 8 -18.52 6.35 -0.30
N ALA A 9 -17.45 6.89 -0.91
CA ALA A 9 -17.03 6.55 -2.26
C ALA A 9 -17.16 5.04 -2.57
N THR A 10 -17.97 4.68 -3.56
CA THR A 10 -18.23 3.29 -3.94
C THR A 10 -17.57 2.93 -5.28
N LEU A 11 -17.87 3.68 -6.35
CA LEU A 11 -17.33 3.39 -7.69
C LEU A 11 -15.83 3.65 -7.78
N SER A 12 -15.35 4.78 -7.26
CA SER A 12 -13.92 5.10 -7.27
C SER A 12 -13.10 4.14 -6.40
N LYS A 13 -13.63 3.70 -5.25
CA LYS A 13 -12.97 2.67 -4.43
C LYS A 13 -12.86 1.33 -5.15
N ARG A 14 -13.92 0.91 -5.85
CA ARG A 14 -13.88 -0.33 -6.66
C ARG A 14 -12.86 -0.22 -7.78
N TYR A 15 -12.82 0.92 -8.47
CA TYR A 15 -11.86 1.15 -9.53
C TYR A 15 -10.41 1.12 -9.01
N ALA A 16 -10.11 1.85 -7.94
CA ALA A 16 -8.79 1.85 -7.32
C ALA A 16 -8.38 0.45 -6.83
N GLY A 17 -9.29 -0.27 -6.17
CA GLY A 17 -9.02 -1.64 -5.73
C GLY A 17 -8.78 -2.61 -6.90
N ALA A 18 -9.52 -2.46 -8.01
CA ALA A 18 -9.31 -3.28 -9.20
C ALA A 18 -7.96 -2.98 -9.88
N GLN A 19 -7.56 -1.71 -9.95
CA GLN A 19 -6.23 -1.34 -10.46
C GLN A 19 -5.12 -1.95 -9.62
N PHE A 20 -5.20 -1.82 -8.30
CA PHE A 20 -4.20 -2.39 -7.38
C PHE A 20 -4.07 -3.91 -7.53
N ILE A 21 -5.19 -4.63 -7.55
CA ILE A 21 -5.19 -6.09 -7.72
C ILE A 21 -4.63 -6.48 -9.09
N SER A 22 -4.98 -5.75 -10.15
CA SER A 22 -4.45 -6.03 -11.50
C SER A 22 -2.93 -5.90 -11.52
N ALA A 23 -2.40 -4.86 -10.88
CA ALA A 23 -0.96 -4.63 -10.82
C ALA A 23 -0.22 -5.74 -10.04
N ILE A 24 -0.78 -6.20 -8.91
CA ILE A 24 -0.23 -7.35 -8.17
C ILE A 24 -0.22 -8.60 -9.07
N LEU A 25 -1.31 -8.88 -9.77
CA LEU A 25 -1.40 -10.06 -10.63
C LEU A 25 -0.41 -10.01 -11.80
N GLU A 26 -0.16 -8.81 -12.36
CA GLU A 26 0.84 -8.59 -13.40
C GLU A 26 2.28 -8.82 -12.91
N GLU A 27 2.60 -8.35 -11.71
CA GLU A 27 3.89 -8.62 -11.05
C GLU A 27 4.07 -10.12 -10.78
N MET A 28 3.03 -10.81 -10.29
CA MET A 28 3.10 -12.25 -9.99
C MET A 28 3.44 -13.11 -11.21
N VAL A 29 3.09 -12.64 -12.41
CA VAL A 29 3.45 -13.29 -13.69
C VAL A 29 4.71 -12.70 -14.34
N GLY A 30 5.43 -11.82 -13.64
CA GLY A 30 6.72 -11.24 -14.02
C GLY A 30 6.65 -10.24 -15.17
N LYS A 31 5.52 -9.55 -15.36
CA LYS A 31 5.32 -8.65 -16.51
C LYS A 31 5.75 -7.21 -16.27
N THR A 32 5.57 -6.70 -15.06
CA THR A 32 5.75 -5.29 -14.74
C THR A 32 6.20 -5.20 -13.29
N SER A 33 7.21 -4.36 -13.00
CA SER A 33 7.59 -3.98 -11.63
C SER A 33 6.53 -3.03 -11.05
N LEU A 34 5.89 -3.37 -9.93
CA LEU A 34 4.89 -2.52 -9.28
C LEU A 34 5.50 -1.66 -8.17
N TYR A 35 5.38 -0.34 -8.34
CA TYR A 35 5.70 0.67 -7.35
C TYR A 35 4.40 1.35 -6.90
N GLU A 36 4.08 1.31 -5.60
CA GLU A 36 2.86 1.91 -5.05
C GLU A 36 3.06 2.49 -3.64
N LEU A 37 2.17 3.41 -3.26
CA LEU A 37 2.03 3.89 -1.89
C LEU A 37 1.07 2.97 -1.13
N ASN A 38 1.53 2.31 -0.08
CA ASN A 38 0.73 1.38 0.70
C ASN A 38 0.89 1.55 2.21
N ASN A 39 -0.13 1.18 2.98
CA ASN A 39 -0.04 1.15 4.43
C ASN A 39 0.64 -0.15 4.87
N VAL A 40 1.86 -0.04 5.40
CA VAL A 40 2.72 -1.19 5.69
C VAL A 40 3.17 -1.20 7.13
N ASN A 41 3.50 -2.40 7.62
CA ASN A 41 4.02 -2.61 8.97
C ASN A 41 5.49 -2.19 9.02
N MET A 42 5.83 -1.24 9.90
CA MET A 42 7.19 -0.71 10.08
C MET A 42 8.15 -1.73 10.73
N HIS A 43 7.67 -2.90 11.12
CA HIS A 43 8.53 -3.99 11.61
C HIS A 43 8.83 -5.05 10.54
N ALA A 44 8.25 -4.91 9.34
CA ALA A 44 8.48 -5.85 8.24
C ALA A 44 9.86 -5.67 7.58
N ASP A 45 10.42 -4.46 7.63
CA ASP A 45 11.72 -4.10 7.07
C ASP A 45 12.42 -3.06 7.95
N THR A 46 13.11 -3.53 8.99
CA THR A 46 13.72 -2.67 10.01
C THR A 46 14.87 -1.83 9.46
N GLU A 47 15.61 -2.30 8.45
CA GLU A 47 16.73 -1.55 7.88
C GLU A 47 16.29 -0.22 7.26
N ASP A 48 15.19 -0.25 6.48
CA ASP A 48 14.69 0.92 5.77
C ASP A 48 13.65 1.73 6.59
N THR A 49 13.10 1.20 7.70
CA THR A 49 11.99 1.85 8.44
C THR A 49 12.25 2.20 9.91
N ASP A 50 13.32 1.71 10.56
CA ASP A 50 13.61 1.95 11.98
C ASP A 50 13.74 3.43 12.34
N VAL A 51 14.39 4.22 11.46
CA VAL A 51 14.57 5.66 11.67
C VAL A 51 13.22 6.39 11.69
N PHE A 52 12.27 5.95 10.87
CA PHE A 52 10.94 6.53 10.82
C PHE A 52 10.12 6.14 12.05
N TRP A 53 10.15 4.85 12.42
CA TRP A 53 9.47 4.37 13.62
C TRP A 53 10.00 5.07 14.88
N ALA A 54 11.33 5.19 15.04
CA ALA A 54 11.94 5.86 16.20
C ALA A 54 11.51 7.33 16.36
N LYS A 55 11.12 8.00 15.26
CA LYS A 55 10.63 9.39 15.28
C LYS A 55 9.13 9.52 15.52
N THR A 56 8.35 8.56 15.03
CA THR A 56 6.89 8.67 14.94
C THR A 56 6.14 7.75 15.89
N TYR A 57 6.77 6.65 16.32
CA TYR A 57 6.17 5.58 17.11
C TYR A 57 4.93 4.96 16.44
N LEU A 58 4.86 4.99 15.11
CA LEU A 58 3.77 4.40 14.33
C LEU A 58 4.14 2.98 13.89
N ASP A 59 3.37 1.99 14.31
CA ASP A 59 3.57 0.59 13.92
C ASP A 59 3.23 0.34 12.44
N CYS A 60 2.31 1.14 11.88
CA CYS A 60 1.98 1.14 10.46
C CYS A 60 1.96 2.55 9.89
N ALA A 61 2.44 2.72 8.65
CA ALA A 61 2.44 3.99 7.94
C ALA A 61 2.31 3.79 6.43
N GLU A 62 1.84 4.82 5.73
CA GLU A 62 1.88 4.87 4.27
C GLU A 62 3.33 5.07 3.81
N LYS A 63 3.82 4.16 2.98
CA LYS A 63 5.17 4.18 2.39
C LYS A 63 5.13 3.75 0.95
N ASP A 64 6.07 4.28 0.18
CA ASP A 64 6.35 3.78 -1.15
C ASP A 64 6.96 2.38 -1.03
N VAL A 65 6.43 1.44 -1.81
CA VAL A 65 6.86 0.04 -1.80
C VAL A 65 7.06 -0.51 -3.19
N ASP A 66 8.04 -1.39 -3.31
CA ASP A 66 8.12 -2.32 -4.43
C ASP A 66 7.29 -3.55 -4.06
N VAL A 67 6.43 -3.98 -4.98
CA VAL A 67 5.72 -5.25 -4.88
C VAL A 67 6.41 -6.24 -5.79
N GLY A 68 6.70 -7.42 -5.27
CA GLY A 68 7.21 -8.57 -6.01
C GLY A 68 6.22 -9.73 -6.00
N ARG A 69 6.66 -10.86 -6.54
CA ARG A 69 5.85 -12.08 -6.72
C ARG A 69 5.20 -12.61 -5.43
N GLU A 70 5.82 -12.40 -4.27
CA GLU A 70 5.37 -12.91 -2.97
C GLU A 70 4.68 -11.83 -2.10
N GLY A 71 4.42 -10.65 -2.65
CA GLY A 71 3.92 -9.49 -1.92
C GLY A 71 4.94 -8.35 -1.90
N ILE A 72 4.93 -7.51 -0.87
CA ILE A 72 5.87 -6.39 -0.74
C ILE A 72 7.30 -6.94 -0.70
N SER A 73 8.14 -6.53 -1.66
CA SER A 73 9.54 -6.95 -1.78
C SER A 73 10.50 -5.94 -1.14
N ARG A 74 10.10 -4.67 -1.07
CA ARG A 74 10.88 -3.61 -0.42
C ARG A 74 9.99 -2.47 0.07
N ILE A 75 10.34 -1.88 1.21
CA ILE A 75 9.77 -0.62 1.70
C ILE A 75 10.81 0.48 1.52
N HIS A 76 10.47 1.55 0.80
CA HIS A 76 11.45 2.62 0.55
C HIS A 76 11.56 3.56 1.76
N PRO A 77 12.80 3.94 2.15
CA PRO A 77 13.01 4.95 3.16
C PRO A 77 12.56 6.33 2.67
N CYS A 78 12.10 7.18 3.59
CA CYS A 78 11.71 8.57 3.31
C CYS A 78 12.86 9.55 3.50
#